data_AF-A0A2E5RIE2-F1
#
_entry.id   AF-A0A2E5RIE2-F1
#
_cell.length_a   1.000
_cell.length_b   1.000
_cell.length_c   1.000
_cell.angle_alpha   90.00
_cell.angle_beta   90.00
_cell.angle_gamma   90.00
#
_symmetry.space_group_name_H-M   'P 1'
#
loop_
_entity.id
_entity.type
_entity.pdbx_description
1 polymer ?
#
loop_
_entity_poly.entity_id
_entity_poly.type
_entity_poly.pdbx_seq_one_letter_code
_entity_poly.pdbx_strand_id
1 'polypeptide(L)' 'MKTFKESFDIIIEKKMKLPSGEKVVKELSRLGKKKNVNAVISKKGSKFNLYVDGQMVDGFKDEKSADKALKEFIKVMGI' A
#
# COMPACT_ATOMS: atom_id res chain seq x y z
N MET A 1 15.87 10.09 22.72
CA MET A 1 16.35 10.00 21.33
C MET A 1 15.49 8.94 20.65
N LYS A 2 14.58 9.33 19.74
CA LYS A 2 13.63 8.38 19.14
C LYS A 2 14.37 7.45 18.19
N THR A 3 14.02 6.17 18.23
CA THR A 3 14.72 5.15 17.45
C THR A 3 14.49 5.39 15.96
N PHE A 4 15.46 4.99 15.12
CA PHE A 4 15.39 5.13 13.66
C PHE A 4 14.10 4.52 13.07
N LYS A 5 13.55 3.51 13.75
CA LYS A 5 12.29 2.86 13.44
C LYS A 5 11.07 3.77 13.60
N GLU A 6 10.99 4.51 14.72
CA GLU A 6 9.93 5.51 14.95
C GLU A 6 10.04 6.69 13.99
N SER A 7 11.26 7.05 13.58
CA SER A 7 11.46 8.10 12.57
C SER A 7 11.02 7.63 11.18
N PHE A 8 11.18 6.35 10.85
CA PHE A 8 10.63 5.76 9.63
C PHE A 8 9.10 5.71 9.66
N ASP A 9 8.48 5.27 10.75
CA ASP A 9 7.02 5.26 10.91
C ASP A 9 6.42 6.67 10.72
N ILE A 10 7.05 7.69 11.31
CA ILE A 10 6.62 9.09 11.16
C ILE A 10 6.76 9.58 9.71
N ILE A 11 7.79 9.14 8.97
CA ILE A 11 8.00 9.56 7.57
C ILE A 11 7.01 8.85 6.63
N ILE A 12 6.68 7.58 6.91
CA ILE A 12 5.69 6.78 6.16
C ILE A 12 4.30 7.41 6.31
N GLU A 13 3.88 7.71 7.55
CA GLU A 13 2.59 8.39 7.83
C GLU A 13 2.49 9.77 7.18
N LYS A 14 3.61 10.48 6.99
CA LYS A 14 3.61 11.86 6.51
C LYS A 14 3.77 11.98 4.98
N LYS A 15 4.29 10.95 4.30
CA LYS A 15 4.46 10.93 2.84
C LYS A 15 3.27 10.36 2.08
N MET A 16 2.50 9.47 2.68
CA MET A 16 1.21 9.07 2.13
C MET A 16 0.11 9.88 2.82
N LYS A 17 -0.70 10.61 2.05
CA LYS A 17 -1.96 11.22 2.51
C LYS A 17 -3.01 10.13 2.82
N LEU A 18 -2.64 9.12 3.61
CA LEU A 18 -3.61 8.15 4.09
C LEU A 18 -4.45 8.87 5.16
N PRO A 19 -5.79 8.79 5.07
CA PRO A 19 -6.66 9.43 6.05
C PRO A 19 -6.33 8.93 7.45
N SER A 20 -6.35 9.82 8.45
CA SER A 20 -5.98 9.48 9.84
C SER A 20 -6.65 8.18 10.30
N GLY A 21 -5.84 7.26 10.85
CA GLY A 21 -6.29 5.94 11.32
C GLY A 21 -6.01 4.78 10.36
N GLU A 22 -5.45 5.05 9.17
CA GLU A 22 -4.93 4.00 8.28
C GLU A 22 -3.43 3.77 8.48
N LYS A 23 -3.07 2.53 8.84
CA LYS A 23 -1.68 2.11 8.97
C LYS A 23 -1.22 1.42 7.71
N VAL A 24 -0.09 1.83 7.15
CA VAL A 24 0.54 1.11 6.05
C VAL A 24 1.00 -0.26 6.55
N VAL A 25 0.52 -1.33 5.91
CA VAL A 25 0.93 -2.71 6.22
C VAL A 25 2.01 -3.17 5.25
N LYS A 26 1.92 -2.75 3.99
CA LYS A 26 2.84 -3.21 2.94
C LYS A 26 2.99 -2.16 1.87
N GLU A 27 4.24 -1.86 1.50
CA GLU A 27 4.55 -1.01 0.36
C GLU A 27 5.36 -1.81 -0.64
N LEU A 28 4.90 -1.77 -1.89
CA LEU A 28 5.50 -2.46 -3.00
C LEU A 28 5.77 -1.42 -4.07
N SER A 29 7.02 -0.97 -4.15
CA SER A 29 7.46 -0.04 -5.18
C SER A 29 8.08 -0.80 -6.36
N ARG A 30 8.09 -0.16 -7.53
CA ARG A 30 8.69 -0.72 -8.76
C ARG A 30 8.04 -2.01 -9.26
N LEU A 31 6.71 -2.06 -9.20
CA LEU A 31 5.91 -3.16 -9.73
C LEU A 31 5.74 -3.03 -11.25
N GLY A 32 5.45 -4.17 -11.88
CA GLY A 32 5.35 -4.31 -13.34
C GLY A 32 6.72 -4.44 -14.05
N LYS A 33 6.70 -4.93 -15.29
CA LYS A 33 7.81 -4.89 -16.27
C LYS A 33 8.48 -3.52 -16.38
N LYS A 34 7.71 -2.42 -16.37
CA LYS A 34 8.27 -1.06 -16.46
C LYS A 34 8.73 -0.48 -15.11
N LYS A 35 8.49 -1.19 -13.99
CA LYS A 35 8.93 -0.78 -12.64
C LYS A 35 8.48 0.63 -12.24
N ASN A 36 7.38 1.10 -12.83
CA ASN A 36 6.84 2.45 -12.62
C ASN A 36 5.63 2.46 -11.69
N VAL A 37 5.13 1.29 -11.29
CA VAL A 37 3.91 1.16 -10.49
C VAL A 37 4.30 1.02 -9.03
N ASN A 38 3.67 1.84 -8.18
CA ASN A 38 3.81 1.73 -6.73
C ASN A 38 2.48 1.31 -6.14
N ALA A 39 2.46 0.26 -5.33
CA ALA A 39 1.28 -0.17 -4.61
C ALA A 39 1.50 -0.11 -3.10
N VAL A 40 0.47 0.28 -2.38
CA VAL A 40 0.47 0.33 -0.93
C VAL A 40 -0.79 -0.32 -0.40
N ILE A 41 -0.61 -1.27 0.51
CA ILE A 41 -1.68 -1.88 1.26
C ILE A 41 -1.72 -1.19 2.61
N SER A 42 -2.78 -0.43 2.88
CA SER A 42 -3.07 0.12 4.20
C SER A 42 -4.07 -0.76 4.93
N LYS A 43 -4.13 -0.64 6.25
CA LYS A 43 -5.13 -1.27 7.12
C LYS A 43 -5.85 -0.19 7.90
N LYS A 44 -7.17 -0.18 7.76
CA LYS A 44 -8.10 0.66 8.52
C LYS A 44 -8.94 -0.20 9.44
N GLY A 45 -8.60 -0.24 10.73
CA GLY A 45 -9.28 -1.13 11.67
C GLY A 45 -9.17 -2.59 11.24
N SER A 46 -10.28 -3.20 10.82
CA SER A 46 -10.35 -4.61 10.37
C SER A 46 -10.29 -4.79 8.84
N LYS A 47 -10.23 -3.70 8.06
CA LYS A 47 -10.20 -3.74 6.59
C LYS A 47 -8.83 -3.37 6.06
N PHE A 48 -8.48 -3.87 4.88
CA PHE A 48 -7.24 -3.62 4.17
C PHE A 48 -7.53 -2.89 2.86
N ASN A 49 -7.02 -1.67 2.67
CA ASN A 49 -7.23 -0.93 1.43
C ASN A 49 -5.99 -1.09 0.54
N LEU A 50 -6.20 -1.37 -0.74
CA LEU A 50 -5.15 -1.38 -1.75
C LEU A 50 -5.13 -0.05 -2.48
N TYR A 51 -3.98 0.60 -2.48
CA TYR A 51 -3.67 1.77 -3.27
C TYR A 51 -2.69 1.38 -4.36
N VAL A 52 -2.92 1.81 -5.59
CA VAL A 52 -1.97 1.68 -6.70
C VAL A 52 -1.78 3.06 -7.33
N ASP A 53 -0.53 3.46 -7.48
CA ASP A 53 -0.09 4.80 -7.91
C ASP A 53 -0.79 5.95 -7.16
N GLY A 54 -1.05 5.73 -5.87
CA GLY A 54 -1.71 6.69 -4.99
C GLY A 54 -3.23 6.73 -5.12
N GLN A 55 -3.84 5.92 -5.99
CA GLN A 55 -5.29 5.78 -6.10
C GLN A 55 -5.78 4.54 -5.35
N MET A 56 -6.83 4.69 -4.55
CA MET A 56 -7.48 3.56 -3.90
C MET A 56 -8.17 2.71 -4.97
N VAL A 57 -7.76 1.45 -5.10
CA VAL A 57 -8.33 0.50 -6.05
C VAL A 57 -9.51 -0.21 -5.42
N ASP A 58 -9.30 -0.82 -4.24
CA ASP A 58 -10.33 -1.60 -3.57
C ASP A 58 -10.02 -1.84 -2.08
N GLY A 59 -11.03 -2.28 -1.32
CA GLY A 59 -10.96 -2.66 0.08
C GLY A 59 -11.21 -4.15 0.31
N PHE A 60 -10.35 -4.77 1.08
CA PHE A 60 -10.29 -6.21 1.35
C PHE A 60 -10.49 -6.51 2.83
N LYS A 61 -10.94 -7.73 3.12
CA LYS A 61 -11.08 -8.23 4.50
C LYS A 61 -9.74 -8.72 5.09
N ASP A 62 -8.78 -9.07 4.24
CA ASP A 62 -7.50 -9.64 4.61
C ASP A 62 -6.38 -9.23 3.65
N GLU A 63 -5.14 -9.23 4.14
CA GLU A 63 -3.95 -8.85 3.36
C GLU A 63 -3.72 -9.75 2.14
N LYS A 64 -4.04 -11.05 2.24
CA LYS A 64 -3.83 -12.01 1.15
C LYS A 64 -4.71 -11.69 -0.06
N SER A 65 -5.95 -11.29 0.19
CA SER A 65 -6.88 -10.86 -0.85
C SER A 65 -6.39 -9.59 -1.53
N ALA A 66 -5.85 -8.63 -0.77
CA ALA A 66 -5.23 -7.42 -1.31
C ALA A 66 -3.98 -7.73 -2.16
N ASP A 67 -3.12 -8.64 -1.71
CA ASP A 67 -1.92 -9.08 -2.46
C ASP A 67 -2.28 -9.79 -3.77
N LYS A 68 -3.33 -10.63 -3.73
CA LYS A 68 -3.85 -11.30 -4.94
C LYS A 68 -4.43 -10.29 -5.93
N ALA A 69 -5.25 -9.36 -5.45
CA ALA A 69 -5.83 -8.32 -6.29
C ALA A 69 -4.75 -7.43 -6.93
N LEU A 70 -3.69 -7.10 -6.19
CA LEU A 70 -2.55 -6.38 -6.74
C LEU A 70 -1.85 -7.15 -7.86
N LYS A 71 -1.62 -8.46 -7.67
CA LYS A 71 -1.04 -9.32 -8.71
C LYS A 71 -1.92 -9.39 -9.95
N GLU A 72 -3.23 -9.51 -9.77
CA GLU A 72 -4.18 -9.48 -10.88
C GLU A 72 -4.21 -8.12 -11.57
N PHE A 73 -4.14 -7.02 -10.81
CA PHE A 73 -4.05 -5.67 -11.35
C PHE A 73 -2.81 -5.51 -12.24
N ILE A 74 -1.63 -5.91 -11.77
CA ILE A 74 -0.39 -5.87 -12.55
C ILE A 74 -0.52 -6.71 -13.83
N LYS A 75 -1.11 -7.90 -13.70
CA LYS A 75 -1.32 -8.81 -14.83
C LYS A 75 -2.27 -8.25 -15.88
N VAL A 76 -3.38 -7.65 -15.47
CA VAL A 76 -4.43 -7.07 -16.35
C VAL A 76 -3.93 -5.78 -17.00
N MET A 77 -3.31 -4.89 -16.23
CA MET A 77 -2.72 -3.65 -16.76
C MET A 77 -1.49 -3.92 -17.66
N GLY A 78 -1.00 -5.16 -17.72
CA GLY A 78 0.11 -5.56 -18.59
C GLY A 78 1.44 -4.85 -18.27
N ILE A 79 1.52 -4.28 -17.08
CA ILE A 79 2.62 -3.43 -16.62
C ILE A 79 3.85 -4.20 -16.29
#